data_AF-A0A7D9LX40-F1
#
_entry.id   AF-A0A7D9LX40-F1
#
_cell.length_a   1.000
_cell.length_b   1.000
_cell.length_c   1.000
_cell.angle_alpha   90.00
_cell.angle_beta   90.00
_cell.angle_gamma   90.00
#
_symmetry.space_group_name_H-M   'P 1'
#
loop_
_entity.id
_entity.type
_entity.pdbx_description
1 polymer ?
#
loop_
_entity_poly.entity_id
_entity_poly.type
_entity_poly.pdbx_seq_one_letter_code
_entity_poly.pdbx_strand_id
1 'polypeptide(L)'
;KCDVLNRGFSGYTTRSNKLILPRLLQNDNHPKGSVVAATILLGSNDSEDACVADSRNVPVVKYRENLKNICRQFKDVGVSFDRQVLITPPAMVEDKWTEYCKLKGYIMGMRNKLIKPYATACLETGQELGIEVFDLWTEMQKVE
;
A
#
# COMPACT_ATOMS: atom_id res chain seq x y z
N LYS A 1 -11.35 11.73 19.91
CA LYS A 1 -11.67 10.29 19.83
C LYS A 1 -12.12 10.01 18.41
N CYS A 2 -11.53 9.03 17.73
CA CYS A 2 -11.84 8.69 16.34
C CYS A 2 -12.15 7.19 16.26
N ASP A 3 -13.05 6.81 15.36
CA ASP A 3 -13.28 5.41 15.00
C ASP A 3 -12.31 4.99 13.90
N VAL A 4 -11.95 3.71 13.86
CA VAL A 4 -11.04 3.15 12.86
C VAL A 4 -11.85 2.30 11.89
N LEU A 5 -11.85 2.67 10.61
CA LEU A 5 -12.50 1.92 9.54
C LEU A 5 -11.48 1.14 8.72
N ASN A 6 -11.66 -0.18 8.64
CA ASN A 6 -10.82 -1.01 7.79
C ASN A 6 -11.27 -0.92 6.32
N ARG A 7 -10.34 -0.54 5.43
CA ARG A 7 -10.49 -0.52 3.97
C ARG A 7 -9.36 -1.29 3.26
N GLY A 8 -8.85 -2.33 3.93
CA GLY A 8 -7.94 -3.31 3.36
C GLY A 8 -8.71 -4.38 2.58
N PHE A 9 -8.37 -4.53 1.30
CA PHE A 9 -8.99 -5.51 0.42
C PHE A 9 -7.95 -6.55 -0.01
N SER A 10 -8.24 -7.83 0.25
CA SER A 10 -7.31 -8.91 -0.06
C SER A 10 -6.96 -8.93 -1.55
N GLY A 11 -5.66 -9.02 -1.85
CA GLY A 11 -5.14 -9.06 -3.22
C GLY A 11 -5.15 -7.75 -3.98
N TYR A 12 -5.66 -6.64 -3.41
CA TYR A 12 -5.70 -5.36 -4.11
C TYR A 12 -4.31 -4.75 -4.25
N THR A 13 -4.08 -4.14 -5.41
CA THR A 13 -2.88 -3.36 -5.73
C THR A 13 -3.20 -1.87 -5.72
N THR A 14 -2.20 -1.01 -5.88
CA THR A 14 -2.46 0.43 -6.06
C THR A 14 -3.35 0.73 -7.27
N ARG A 15 -3.30 -0.10 -8.33
CA ARG A 15 -4.18 0.01 -9.51
C ARG A 15 -5.64 -0.18 -9.13
N SER A 16 -5.95 -1.25 -8.38
CA SER A 16 -7.32 -1.53 -7.94
C SER A 16 -7.80 -0.49 -6.93
N ASN A 17 -6.95 -0.13 -5.97
CA ASN A 17 -7.30 0.80 -4.89
C ASN A 17 -7.65 2.19 -5.43
N LYS A 18 -6.83 2.71 -6.36
CA LYS A 18 -7.07 3.98 -7.06
C LYS A 18 -8.47 4.07 -7.70
N LEU A 19 -9.00 2.96 -8.20
CA LEU A 19 -10.30 2.93 -8.89
C LEU A 19 -11.49 2.89 -7.93
N ILE A 20 -11.36 2.17 -6.81
CA ILE A 20 -12.48 2.01 -5.86
C ILE A 20 -12.57 3.14 -4.85
N LEU A 21 -11.47 3.82 -4.56
CA LEU A 21 -11.37 4.84 -3.52
C LEU A 21 -12.41 5.97 -3.64
N PRO A 22 -12.76 6.52 -4.82
CA PRO A 22 -13.78 7.56 -4.92
C PRO A 22 -15.13 7.12 -4.34
N ARG A 23 -15.54 5.87 -4.61
CA ARG A 23 -16.81 5.33 -4.12
C ARG A 23 -16.77 5.09 -2.61
N LEU A 24 -15.63 4.68 -2.07
CA LEU A 24 -15.46 4.54 -0.63
C LEU A 24 -15.55 5.91 0.06
N LEU A 25 -14.84 6.92 -0.44
CA LEU A 25 -14.85 8.26 0.14
C LEU A 25 -16.23 8.93 0.05
N GLN A 26 -17.01 8.68 -1.00
CA GLN A 26 -18.40 9.14 -1.09
C GLN A 26 -19.26 8.64 0.07
N ASN A 27 -19.06 7.40 0.51
CA ASN A 27 -19.81 6.80 1.61
C ASN A 27 -19.21 7.17 2.97
N ASP A 28 -17.89 7.06 3.11
CA ASP A 28 -17.18 7.16 4.38
C ASP A 28 -17.02 8.62 4.83
N ASN A 29 -16.94 9.56 3.89
CA ASN A 29 -16.86 10.98 4.16
C ASN A 29 -18.25 11.64 4.15
N HIS A 30 -19.27 10.93 4.61
CA HIS A 30 -20.63 11.43 4.79
C HIS A 30 -21.02 11.43 6.30
N PRO A 31 -21.44 12.57 6.88
CA PRO A 31 -21.36 13.92 6.31
C PRO A 31 -19.92 14.33 5.97
N LYS A 32 -19.78 15.36 5.12
CA LYS A 32 -18.45 15.84 4.69
C LYS A 32 -17.58 16.18 5.90
N GLY A 33 -16.38 15.60 5.96
CA GLY A 33 -15.44 15.77 7.08
C GLY A 33 -15.47 14.62 8.08
N SER A 34 -16.28 13.58 7.88
CA SER A 34 -16.25 12.35 8.70
C SER A 34 -14.90 11.63 8.63
N VAL A 35 -14.21 11.67 7.48
CA VAL A 35 -12.84 11.14 7.38
C VAL A 35 -11.85 12.21 7.80
N VAL A 36 -11.21 12.02 8.95
CA VAL A 36 -10.29 13.00 9.56
C VAL A 36 -8.82 12.72 9.30
N ALA A 37 -8.45 11.47 9.01
CA ALA A 37 -7.09 11.01 8.72
C ALA A 37 -7.12 9.74 7.86
N ALA A 38 -6.01 9.43 7.18
CA ALA A 38 -5.86 8.20 6.39
C ALA A 38 -4.49 7.57 6.55
N THR A 39 -4.45 6.25 6.76
CA THR A 39 -3.22 5.44 6.70
C THR A 39 -3.24 4.59 5.44
N ILE A 40 -2.20 4.67 4.61
CA ILE A 40 -2.15 4.04 3.29
C ILE A 40 -1.00 3.03 3.27
N LEU A 41 -1.35 1.75 3.31
CA LEU A 41 -0.41 0.63 3.21
C LEU A 41 -0.71 -0.20 1.95
N LEU A 42 0.05 0.05 0.89
CA LEU A 42 -0.06 -0.63 -0.40
C LEU A 42 1.34 -0.89 -0.98
N GLY A 43 1.45 -1.89 -1.84
CA GLY A 43 2.70 -2.21 -2.55
C GLY A 43 3.13 -3.67 -2.48
N SER A 44 2.68 -4.44 -1.47
CA SER A 44 3.08 -5.86 -1.37
C SER A 44 2.59 -6.67 -2.57
N ASN A 45 1.31 -6.53 -2.96
CA ASN A 45 0.78 -7.22 -4.14
C ASN A 45 1.33 -6.61 -5.45
N ASP A 46 1.55 -5.30 -5.50
CA ASP A 46 2.17 -4.61 -6.63
C ASP A 46 3.58 -5.17 -6.92
N SER A 47 4.29 -5.61 -5.88
CA SER A 47 5.65 -6.17 -5.97
C SER A 47 5.74 -7.63 -6.39
N GLU A 48 4.61 -8.28 -6.66
CA GLU A 48 4.60 -9.65 -7.14
C GLU A 48 5.44 -9.78 -8.42
N ASP A 49 6.09 -10.93 -8.57
CA ASP A 49 6.92 -11.28 -9.71
C ASP A 49 6.06 -11.22 -10.99
N ALA A 50 6.46 -10.37 -11.93
CA ALA A 50 5.73 -10.14 -13.16
C ALA A 50 5.67 -11.38 -14.08
N CYS A 51 6.57 -12.36 -13.85
CA CYS A 51 6.63 -13.58 -14.64
C CYS A 51 5.69 -14.68 -14.14
N VAL A 52 5.00 -14.48 -13.00
CA VAL A 52 4.03 -15.45 -12.48
C VAL A 52 2.70 -15.31 -13.25
N ALA A 53 2.04 -16.44 -13.51
CA ALA A 53 0.71 -16.44 -14.11
C ALA A 53 -0.28 -15.65 -13.23
N ASP A 54 -1.14 -14.84 -13.86
CA ASP A 54 -2.09 -13.96 -13.17
C ASP A 54 -1.44 -12.96 -12.19
N SER A 55 -0.19 -12.57 -12.44
CA SER A 55 0.55 -11.64 -11.60
C SER A 55 -0.20 -10.33 -11.37
N ARG A 56 -0.20 -9.90 -10.11
CA ARG A 56 -0.74 -8.62 -9.65
C ARG A 56 0.27 -7.48 -9.79
N ASN A 57 1.42 -7.75 -10.40
CA ASN A 57 2.48 -6.78 -10.58
C ASN A 57 1.94 -5.44 -11.12
N VAL A 58 2.37 -4.36 -10.47
CA VAL A 58 2.22 -3.00 -10.99
C VAL A 58 3.62 -2.42 -11.10
N PRO A 59 4.14 -2.08 -12.29
CA PRO A 59 5.49 -1.55 -12.43
C PRO A 59 5.74 -0.39 -11.47
N VAL A 60 6.93 -0.34 -10.84
CA VAL A 60 7.26 0.63 -9.76
C VAL A 60 6.92 2.08 -10.13
N VAL A 61 7.14 2.47 -11.39
CA VAL A 61 6.76 3.80 -11.90
C VAL A 61 5.25 4.04 -11.79
N LYS A 62 4.43 3.05 -12.18
CA LYS A 62 2.96 3.10 -12.05
C LYS A 62 2.49 3.01 -10.62
N TYR A 63 3.15 2.22 -9.78
CA TYR A 63 2.89 2.21 -8.34
C TYR A 63 3.03 3.61 -7.73
N ARG A 64 4.12 4.31 -8.04
CA ARG A 64 4.38 5.69 -7.60
C ARG A 64 3.33 6.67 -8.11
N GLU A 65 2.98 6.60 -9.39
CA GLU A 65 1.89 7.41 -9.97
C GLU A 65 0.55 7.15 -9.27
N ASN A 66 0.23 5.89 -8.99
CA ASN A 66 -1.01 5.50 -8.35
C ASN A 66 -1.07 5.96 -6.89
N LEU A 67 0.03 5.83 -6.13
CA LEU A 67 0.11 6.34 -4.76
C LEU A 67 -0.14 7.84 -4.71
N LYS A 68 0.51 8.62 -5.59
CA LYS A 68 0.27 10.07 -5.68
C LYS A 68 -1.18 10.39 -5.98
N ASN A 69 -1.81 9.62 -6.87
CA ASN A 69 -3.22 9.79 -7.20
C ASN A 69 -4.11 9.50 -5.98
N ILE A 70 -3.89 8.38 -5.28
CA ILE A 70 -4.61 8.00 -4.05
C ILE A 70 -4.49 9.10 -2.98
N CYS A 71 -3.29 9.61 -2.72
CA CYS A 71 -3.08 10.68 -1.73
C CYS A 71 -3.83 11.97 -2.10
N ARG A 72 -3.86 12.31 -3.40
CA ARG A 72 -4.62 13.46 -3.91
C ARG A 72 -6.13 13.26 -3.76
N GLN A 73 -6.66 12.07 -4.02
CA GLN A 73 -8.10 11.78 -3.80
C GLN A 73 -8.52 12.01 -2.34
N PHE A 74 -7.69 11.61 -1.37
CA PHE A 74 -7.92 11.94 0.05
C PHE A 74 -7.88 13.45 0.31
N LYS A 75 -6.90 14.16 -0.29
CA LYS A 75 -6.80 15.62 -0.19
C LYS A 75 -8.02 16.33 -0.76
N ASP A 76 -8.53 15.89 -1.90
CA ASP A 76 -9.68 16.49 -2.60
C ASP A 76 -10.97 16.40 -1.78
N VAL A 77 -11.08 15.41 -0.88
CA VAL A 77 -12.22 15.27 0.03
C VAL A 77 -12.00 15.89 1.42
N GLY A 78 -10.87 16.57 1.64
CA GLY A 78 -10.58 17.34 2.85
C GLY A 78 -9.60 16.70 3.84
N VAL A 79 -8.99 15.56 3.49
CA VAL A 79 -7.92 14.94 4.29
C VAL A 79 -6.56 15.45 3.78
N SER A 80 -6.08 16.55 4.35
CA SER A 80 -4.81 17.18 3.94
C SER A 80 -3.62 16.23 4.11
N PHE A 81 -2.51 16.50 3.40
CA PHE A 81 -1.33 15.62 3.38
C PHE A 81 -0.71 15.38 4.77
N ASP A 82 -0.77 16.36 5.67
CA ASP A 82 -0.35 16.28 7.08
C ASP A 82 -1.25 15.36 7.93
N ARG A 83 -2.42 14.94 7.41
CA ARG A 83 -3.32 13.97 8.06
C ARG A 83 -3.31 12.61 7.36
N GLN A 84 -2.37 12.42 6.45
CA GLN A 84 -2.13 11.16 5.77
C GLN A 84 -0.82 10.57 6.28
N VAL A 85 -0.78 9.25 6.40
CA VAL A 85 0.46 8.51 6.70
C VAL A 85 0.60 7.43 5.64
N LEU A 86 1.69 7.48 4.87
CA LEU A 86 2.09 6.37 4.03
C LEU A 86 2.81 5.33 4.89
N ILE A 87 2.59 4.05 4.61
CA ILE A 87 3.31 2.96 5.26
C ILE A 87 3.96 2.14 4.14
N THR A 88 5.27 1.92 4.25
CA THR A 88 6.00 1.12 3.25
C THR A 88 5.49 -0.33 3.26
N PRO A 89 5.40 -1.03 2.11
CA PRO A 89 5.07 -2.45 2.10
C PRO A 89 6.05 -3.23 2.98
N PRO A 90 5.56 -4.09 3.89
CA PRO A 90 6.40 -4.74 4.89
C PRO A 90 7.39 -5.72 4.28
N ALA A 91 8.52 -5.91 4.97
CA ALA A 91 9.37 -7.06 4.74
C ALA A 91 8.63 -8.35 5.15
N MET A 92 9.00 -9.45 4.52
CA MET A 92 8.41 -10.76 4.76
C MET A 92 9.46 -11.77 5.21
N VAL A 93 9.02 -12.77 5.98
CA VAL A 93 9.84 -13.94 6.29
C VAL A 93 9.73 -14.91 5.11
N GLU A 94 10.69 -14.86 4.19
CA GLU A 94 10.65 -15.61 2.92
C GLU A 94 10.50 -17.12 3.13
N ASP A 95 11.16 -17.70 4.13
CA ASP A 95 11.08 -19.14 4.44
C ASP A 95 9.66 -19.56 4.83
N LYS A 96 9.02 -18.82 5.74
CA LYS A 96 7.64 -19.07 6.18
C LYS A 96 6.65 -18.91 5.03
N TRP A 97 6.85 -17.91 4.18
CA TRP A 97 6.01 -17.74 2.99
C TRP A 97 6.21 -18.88 1.98
N THR A 98 7.45 -19.35 1.83
CA THR A 98 7.77 -20.49 0.97
C THR A 98 7.11 -21.76 1.43
N GLU A 99 7.14 -22.04 2.73
CA GLU A 99 6.42 -23.16 3.33
C GLU A 99 4.91 -23.04 3.09
N TYR A 100 4.34 -21.85 3.34
CA TYR A 100 2.93 -21.59 3.12
C TYR A 100 2.50 -21.81 1.65
N CYS A 101 3.26 -21.28 0.68
CA CYS A 101 3.01 -21.49 -0.73
C CYS A 101 3.03 -22.97 -1.12
N LYS A 102 4.01 -23.74 -0.61
CA LYS A 102 4.08 -25.19 -0.84
C LYS A 102 2.85 -25.91 -0.27
N LEU A 103 2.45 -25.59 0.96
CA LEU A 103 1.27 -26.19 1.61
C LEU A 103 -0.04 -25.88 0.88
N LYS A 104 -0.14 -24.72 0.21
CA LYS A 104 -1.34 -24.28 -0.51
C LYS A 104 -1.31 -24.57 -2.01
N GLY A 105 -0.21 -25.08 -2.55
CA GLY A 105 -0.01 -25.26 -3.99
C GLY A 105 0.08 -23.93 -4.75
N TYR A 106 0.49 -22.85 -4.08
CA TYR A 106 0.66 -21.54 -4.72
C TYR A 106 2.03 -21.41 -5.37
N ILE A 107 2.08 -20.67 -6.47
CA ILE A 107 3.34 -20.26 -7.09
C ILE A 107 3.98 -19.18 -6.21
N MET A 108 5.27 -19.35 -5.94
CA MET A 108 6.06 -18.37 -5.19
C MET A 108 6.29 -17.11 -6.03
N GLY A 109 5.47 -16.07 -5.82
CA GLY A 109 5.55 -14.81 -6.55
C GLY A 109 6.11 -13.61 -5.76
N MET A 110 6.40 -13.73 -4.46
CA MET A 110 6.84 -12.59 -3.65
C MET A 110 8.18 -12.87 -2.96
N ARG A 111 9.07 -11.88 -3.01
CA ARG A 111 10.41 -11.91 -2.39
C ARG A 111 10.77 -10.51 -1.91
N ASN A 112 11.54 -10.40 -0.83
CA ASN A 112 12.04 -9.15 -0.28
C ASN A 112 12.79 -8.32 -1.34
N LYS A 113 13.58 -8.96 -2.20
CA LYS A 113 14.25 -8.28 -3.33
C LYS A 113 13.28 -7.56 -4.29
N LEU A 114 12.05 -8.06 -4.42
CA LEU A 114 11.01 -7.49 -5.27
C LEU A 114 10.22 -6.40 -4.54
N ILE A 115 10.04 -6.52 -3.21
CA ILE A 115 9.34 -5.53 -2.38
C ILE A 115 10.18 -4.26 -2.17
N LYS A 116 11.51 -4.39 -1.99
CA LYS A 116 12.41 -3.27 -1.67
C LYS A 116 12.24 -2.03 -2.59
N PRO A 117 12.18 -2.16 -3.93
CA PRO A 117 11.93 -1.01 -4.81
C PRO A 117 10.62 -0.28 -4.54
N TYR A 118 9.57 -0.99 -4.09
CA TYR A 118 8.27 -0.39 -3.76
C TYR A 118 8.33 0.33 -2.41
N ALA A 119 9.06 -0.22 -1.43
CA ALA A 119 9.34 0.48 -0.18
C ALA A 119 10.08 1.80 -0.42
N THR A 120 11.13 1.78 -1.25
CA THR A 120 11.85 2.99 -1.66
C THR A 120 10.94 3.98 -2.38
N ALA A 121 10.15 3.53 -3.36
CA ALA A 121 9.23 4.41 -4.09
C ALA A 121 8.14 5.01 -3.19
N CYS A 122 7.71 4.31 -2.14
CA CYS A 122 6.76 4.82 -1.15
C CYS A 122 7.39 5.96 -0.33
N LEU A 123 8.63 5.77 0.17
CA LEU A 123 9.39 6.80 0.88
C LEU A 123 9.58 8.06 0.03
N GLU A 124 10.05 7.90 -1.21
CA GLU A 124 10.22 9.01 -2.16
C GLU A 124 8.91 9.73 -2.49
N THR A 125 7.79 9.01 -2.49
CA THR A 125 6.47 9.60 -2.73
C THR A 125 6.03 10.46 -1.57
N GLY A 126 6.21 9.98 -0.33
CA GLY A 126 5.89 10.76 0.85
C GLY A 126 6.76 12.00 0.97
N GLN A 127 8.07 11.87 0.72
CA GLN A 127 8.98 13.01 0.67
C GLN A 127 8.54 14.06 -0.37
N GLU A 128 8.19 13.64 -1.59
CA GLU A 128 7.75 14.58 -2.63
C GLU A 128 6.45 15.31 -2.27
N LEU A 129 5.51 14.62 -1.62
CA LEU A 129 4.21 15.18 -1.27
C LEU A 129 4.19 15.90 0.08
N GLY A 130 5.27 15.79 0.88
CA GLY A 130 5.28 16.25 2.27
C GLY A 130 4.35 15.44 3.17
N ILE A 131 4.17 14.15 2.88
CA ILE A 131 3.38 13.20 3.67
C ILE A 131 4.33 12.39 4.55
N GLU A 132 3.96 12.19 5.82
CA GLU A 132 4.73 11.34 6.73
C GLU A 132 4.74 9.88 6.25
N VAL A 133 5.90 9.23 6.33
CA VAL A 133 6.06 7.83 5.93
C VAL A 133 6.57 7.02 7.11
N PHE A 134 5.83 5.99 7.49
CA PHE A 134 6.32 4.97 8.41
C PHE A 134 7.05 3.88 7.62
N ASP A 135 8.37 3.78 7.80
CA ASP A 135 9.22 2.81 7.09
C ASP A 135 9.16 1.41 7.70
N LEU A 136 7.97 0.80 7.64
CA LEU A 136 7.70 -0.53 8.16
C LEU A 136 8.63 -1.61 7.55
N TRP A 137 9.01 -1.47 6.27
CA TRP A 137 10.01 -2.31 5.60
C TRP A 137 11.30 -2.41 6.40
N THR A 138 11.90 -1.27 6.74
CA THR A 138 13.17 -1.22 7.48
C THR A 138 12.98 -1.67 8.92
N GLU A 139 11.91 -1.23 9.58
CA GLU A 139 11.62 -1.61 10.97
C GLU A 139 11.49 -3.13 11.15
N MET A 140 10.79 -3.82 10.25
CA MET A 140 10.59 -5.27 10.33
C MET A 140 11.85 -6.11 10.06
N GLN A 141 12.92 -5.50 9.57
CA GLN A 141 14.20 -6.19 9.32
C GLN A 141 15.20 -6.01 10.46
N LYS A 142 14.88 -5.17 11.46
CA LYS A 142 15.69 -5.08 12.67
C LYS A 142 15.58 -6.41 13.42
N VAL A 143 16.73 -6.99 13.73
CA VAL A 143 16.84 -8.14 14.62
C VAL A 143 16.90 -7.57 16.04
N GLU A 144 16.03 -8.02 16.93
CA GLU A 144 16.19 -7.80 18.38
C GLU A 144 17.36 -8.60 18.93
#